data_AF-A0A1F7RTE7-F1
#
_entry.id   AF-A0A1F7RTE7-F1
#
_cell.length_a   1.000
_cell.length_b   1.000
_cell.length_c   1.000
_cell.angle_alpha   90.00
_cell.angle_beta   90.00
_cell.angle_gamma   90.00
#
_symmetry.space_group_name_H-M   'P 1'
#
loop_
_entity.id
_entity.type
_entity.pdbx_description
1 polymer ?
#
loop_
_entity_poly.entity_id
_entity_poly.type
_entity_poly.pdbx_seq_one_letter_code
_entity_poly.pdbx_strand_id
1 'polypeptide(L)'
;MIPKYFEVQKGFSLIEIIFAVTILGIGLLSIASIIPFGIKAVDQSTKRSIATNLVNEGIERVKANPFKDVIDANFPFEDYGHISGHPEFSRSYEITEASDASSTIIPRLKMVTVRVFWRISDTHEINIYSVTYIGPKFK
;
A
#
# COMPACT_ATOMS: atom_id res chain seq x y z
N MET A 1 -5.84 22.62 72.98
CA MET A 1 -5.42 23.16 71.67
C MET A 1 -4.08 22.52 71.33
N ILE A 2 -4.04 21.58 70.39
CA ILE A 2 -2.84 20.79 70.06
C ILE A 2 -2.07 21.56 68.98
N PRO A 3 -0.76 21.84 69.15
CA PRO A 3 0.01 22.55 68.13
C PRO A 3 0.17 21.64 66.91
N LYS A 4 -0.27 22.14 65.76
CA LYS A 4 -0.12 21.48 64.47
C LYS A 4 1.31 21.75 64.01
N TYR A 5 2.19 20.77 64.10
CA TYR A 5 3.55 20.88 63.58
C TYR A 5 3.47 21.12 62.07
N PHE A 6 4.01 22.25 61.61
CA PHE A 6 4.19 22.50 60.19
C PHE A 6 5.30 21.58 59.70
N GLU A 7 4.96 20.58 58.88
CA GLU A 7 5.96 19.79 58.17
C GLU A 7 6.69 20.68 57.17
N VAL A 8 8.01 20.78 57.31
CA VAL A 8 8.86 21.49 56.37
C VAL A 8 8.92 20.68 55.08
N GLN A 9 8.21 21.11 54.04
CA GLN A 9 8.30 20.51 52.71
C GLN A 9 9.71 20.76 52.16
N LYS A 10 10.49 19.69 51.99
CA LYS A 10 11.80 19.77 51.34
C LYS A 10 11.60 20.06 49.85
N GLY A 11 12.19 21.15 49.36
CA GLY A 11 12.25 21.46 47.93
C GLY A 11 13.17 20.49 47.19
N PHE A 12 13.02 20.43 45.86
CA PHE A 12 13.88 19.62 45.00
C PHE A 12 15.33 20.13 45.01
N SER A 13 16.29 19.22 45.09
CA SER A 13 17.70 19.54 44.87
C SER A 13 17.99 19.75 43.39
N LEU A 14 19.03 20.54 43.09
CA LEU A 14 19.48 20.77 41.72
C LEU A 14 19.84 19.46 41.00
N ILE A 15 20.45 18.52 41.73
CA ILE A 15 20.84 17.21 41.19
C ILE A 15 19.61 16.37 40.82
N GLU A 16 18.54 16.41 41.62
CA GLU A 16 17.27 15.74 41.30
C GLU A 16 16.63 16.31 40.02
N ILE A 17 16.69 17.62 39.82
CA ILE A 17 16.16 18.24 38.58
C ILE A 17 16.99 17.81 37.37
N ILE A 18 18.32 17.77 37.48
CA ILE A 18 19.19 17.31 36.38
C ILE A 18 18.86 15.85 36.02
N PHE A 19 18.71 14.97 37.02
CA PHE A 19 18.33 13.59 36.77
C PHE A 19 16.92 13.47 36.18
N ALA A 20 15.94 14.22 36.70
CA ALA A 20 14.57 14.21 36.19
C ALA A 20 14.52 14.66 34.72
N VAL A 21 15.20 15.75 34.36
CA VAL A 21 15.27 16.25 32.97
C VAL A 21 16.03 15.27 32.07
N THR A 22 17.06 14.60 32.58
CA THR A 22 17.80 13.57 31.84
C THR A 22 16.91 12.38 31.49
N ILE A 23 16.20 11.82 32.49
CA ILE A 23 15.28 10.70 32.30
C ILE A 23 14.14 11.10 31.35
N LEU A 24 13.59 12.30 31.53
CA LEU A 24 12.56 12.85 30.64
C LEU A 24 13.07 12.96 29.21
N GLY A 25 14.30 13.47 29.02
CA GLY A 25 14.93 13.60 27.71
C GLY A 25 15.06 12.26 26.99
N ILE A 26 15.50 11.22 27.69
CA ILE A 26 15.59 9.85 27.15
C ILE A 26 14.22 9.33 26.73
N GLY A 27 13.18 9.55 27.56
CA GLY A 27 11.80 9.17 27.24
C GLY A 27 11.26 9.88 25.99
N LEU A 28 11.47 11.19 25.87
CA LEU A 28 11.02 11.97 24.72
C LEU A 28 11.71 11.56 23.42
N LEU A 29 13.03 11.31 23.47
CA LEU A 29 13.78 10.79 22.31
C LEU A 29 13.27 9.42 21.85
N SER A 30 12.90 8.57 22.81
CA SER A 30 12.35 7.24 22.51
C SER A 30 11.03 7.35 21.74
N ILE A 31 10.13 8.26 22.15
CA ILE A 31 8.86 8.50 21.43
C ILE A 31 9.11 9.13 20.06
N ALA A 32 10.01 10.12 19.99
CA ALA A 32 10.35 10.80 18.75
C ALA A 32 10.87 9.82 17.67
N SER A 33 11.58 8.77 18.08
CA SER A 33 12.11 7.75 17.17
C SER A 33 11.02 6.93 16.43
N ILE A 34 9.80 6.87 16.96
CA ILE A 34 8.69 6.09 16.40
C ILE A 34 7.95 6.85 15.29
N ILE A 35 7.97 8.20 15.34
CA ILE A 35 7.22 9.05 14.40
C ILE A 35 7.51 8.73 12.92
N PRO A 36 8.79 8.58 12.48
CA PRO A 36 9.10 8.26 11.10
C PRO A 36 8.53 6.90 10.65
N PHE A 37 8.43 5.94 11.56
CA PHE A 37 7.86 4.63 11.26
C PHE A 37 6.36 4.73 10.96
N GLY A 38 5.63 5.51 11.77
CA GLY A 38 4.21 5.79 11.54
C GLY A 38 3.96 6.45 10.19
N ILE A 39 4.78 7.45 9.82
CA ILE A 39 4.67 8.14 8.52
C ILE A 39 4.85 7.14 7.36
N LYS A 40 5.89 6.29 7.43
CA LYS A 40 6.14 5.26 6.40
C LYS A 40 5.00 4.25 6.30
N ALA A 41 4.42 3.84 7.42
CA ALA A 41 3.30 2.91 7.45
C ALA A 41 2.04 3.50 6.79
N VAL A 42 1.75 4.78 7.03
CA VAL A 42 0.63 5.50 6.40
C VAL A 42 0.86 5.66 4.90
N ASP A 43 2.07 6.04 4.47
CA ASP A 43 2.44 6.17 3.06
C ASP A 43 2.29 4.82 2.32
N GLN A 44 2.81 3.73 2.89
CA GLN A 44 2.66 2.39 2.31
C GLN A 44 1.19 1.95 2.22
N SER A 45 0.39 2.23 3.25
CA SER A 45 -1.05 1.90 3.25
C SER A 45 -1.82 2.69 2.19
N THR A 46 -1.46 3.96 2.01
CA THR A 46 -2.02 4.84 0.97
C THR A 46 -1.68 4.30 -0.41
N LYS A 47 -0.41 4.00 -0.68
CA LYS A 47 0.03 3.44 -1.96
C LYS A 47 -0.64 2.11 -2.28
N ARG A 48 -0.78 1.22 -1.30
CA ARG A 48 -1.49 -0.05 -1.47
C ARG A 48 -2.97 0.13 -1.80
N SER A 49 -3.62 1.13 -1.20
CA SER A 49 -5.02 1.46 -1.48
C SER A 49 -5.19 2.01 -2.91
N ILE A 50 -4.30 2.92 -3.33
CA ILE A 50 -4.27 3.43 -4.70
C ILE A 50 -4.02 2.31 -5.69
N ALA A 51 -3.00 1.46 -5.45
CA ALA A 51 -2.70 0.32 -6.31
C ALA A 51 -3.92 -0.60 -6.46
N THR A 52 -4.66 -0.86 -5.36
CA THR A 52 -5.87 -1.70 -5.39
C THR A 52 -6.93 -1.09 -6.28
N ASN A 53 -7.14 0.23 -6.19
CA ASN A 53 -8.05 0.94 -7.07
C ASN A 53 -7.60 0.87 -8.54
N LEU A 54 -6.30 1.03 -8.82
CA LEU A 54 -5.74 0.94 -10.17
C LEU A 54 -5.84 -0.46 -10.78
N VAL A 55 -5.68 -1.51 -9.97
CA VAL A 55 -5.92 -2.89 -10.41
C VAL A 55 -7.39 -3.08 -10.77
N ASN A 56 -8.31 -2.63 -9.90
CA ASN A 56 -9.75 -2.73 -10.15
C ASN A 56 -10.15 -1.94 -11.40
N GLU A 57 -9.66 -0.71 -11.56
CA GLU A 57 -9.86 0.10 -12.76
C GLU A 57 -9.35 -0.63 -14.02
N GLY A 58 -8.17 -1.24 -13.94
CA GLY A 58 -7.61 -2.02 -15.04
C GLY A 58 -8.50 -3.20 -15.42
N ILE A 59 -9.01 -3.94 -14.44
CA ILE A 59 -9.96 -5.04 -14.65
C ILE A 59 -11.27 -4.55 -15.27
N GLU A 60 -11.84 -3.45 -14.77
CA GLU A 60 -13.07 -2.87 -15.33
C GLU A 60 -12.87 -2.36 -16.76
N ARG A 61 -11.70 -1.77 -17.06
CA ARG A 61 -11.33 -1.38 -18.43
C ARG A 61 -11.31 -2.58 -19.37
N VAL A 62 -10.78 -3.72 -18.93
CA VAL A 62 -10.79 -4.94 -19.76
C VAL A 62 -12.22 -5.46 -19.92
N LYS A 63 -13.04 -5.51 -18.85
CA LYS A 63 -14.45 -5.95 -18.90
C LYS A 63 -15.36 -5.06 -19.74
N ALA A 64 -15.03 -3.78 -19.88
CA ALA A 64 -15.78 -2.84 -20.70
C ALA A 64 -15.67 -3.16 -22.20
N ASN A 65 -14.61 -3.88 -22.60
CA ASN A 65 -14.36 -4.25 -23.99
C ASN A 65 -15.12 -5.53 -24.40
N PRO A 66 -15.53 -5.66 -25.67
CA PRO A 66 -16.03 -6.91 -26.21
C PRO A 66 -15.02 -8.04 -26.07
N PHE A 67 -15.48 -9.28 -25.83
CA PHE A 67 -14.60 -10.45 -25.65
C PHE A 67 -13.54 -10.64 -26.75
N LYS A 68 -13.89 -10.30 -28.00
CA LYS A 68 -12.98 -10.36 -29.15
C LYS A 68 -11.79 -9.39 -29.03
N ASP A 69 -11.98 -8.26 -28.34
CA ASP A 69 -11.02 -7.17 -28.21
C ASP A 69 -10.19 -7.30 -26.92
N VAL A 70 -10.50 -8.27 -26.05
CA VAL A 70 -9.71 -8.64 -24.87
C VAL A 70 -8.48 -9.45 -25.33
N ILE A 71 -7.45 -8.77 -25.82
CA ILE A 71 -6.16 -9.33 -26.26
C ILE A 71 -5.02 -8.43 -25.79
N ASP A 72 -3.84 -8.98 -25.54
CA ASP A 72 -2.68 -8.22 -25.01
C ASP A 72 -2.37 -6.95 -25.82
N ALA A 73 -2.48 -7.03 -27.14
CA ALA A 73 -2.19 -5.90 -28.03
C ALA A 73 -3.05 -4.64 -27.76
N ASN A 74 -4.25 -4.82 -27.22
CA ASN A 74 -5.16 -3.71 -26.89
C ASN A 74 -4.96 -3.17 -25.47
N PHE A 75 -4.15 -3.85 -24.65
CA PHE A 75 -3.88 -3.49 -23.26
C PHE A 75 -2.36 -3.43 -23.04
N PRO A 76 -1.69 -2.41 -23.58
CA PRO A 76 -0.24 -2.28 -23.46
C PRO A 76 0.19 -2.03 -22.01
N PHE A 77 1.47 -2.29 -21.75
CA PHE A 77 2.10 -1.89 -20.49
C PHE A 77 2.04 -0.36 -20.31
N GLU A 78 1.47 0.08 -19.20
CA GLU A 78 1.44 1.48 -18.78
C GLU A 78 2.63 1.71 -17.85
N ASP A 79 3.71 2.26 -18.39
CA ASP A 79 4.92 2.56 -17.62
C ASP A 79 4.69 3.69 -16.60
N TYR A 80 5.63 3.85 -15.68
CA TYR A 80 5.65 4.97 -14.74
C TYR A 80 5.47 6.31 -15.46
N GLY A 81 4.67 7.20 -14.86
CA GLY A 81 4.30 8.48 -15.45
C GLY A 81 3.17 8.43 -16.50
N HIS A 82 2.73 7.25 -16.95
CA HIS A 82 1.70 7.12 -17.99
C HIS A 82 0.29 6.93 -17.41
N ILE A 83 0.16 6.64 -16.12
CA ILE A 83 -1.12 6.60 -15.42
C ILE A 83 -1.44 8.00 -14.90
N SER A 84 -2.50 8.60 -15.44
CA SER A 84 -2.92 9.97 -15.09
C SER A 84 -3.19 10.11 -13.59
N GLY A 85 -2.54 11.08 -12.95
CA GLY A 85 -2.67 11.34 -11.50
C GLY A 85 -1.87 10.40 -10.60
N HIS A 86 -1.21 9.38 -11.17
CA HIS A 86 -0.50 8.33 -10.43
C HIS A 86 0.86 7.99 -11.09
N PRO A 87 1.76 8.97 -11.28
CA PRO A 87 3.04 8.77 -11.98
C PRO A 87 3.98 7.76 -11.30
N GLU A 88 3.81 7.53 -10.01
CA GLU A 88 4.58 6.60 -9.19
C GLU A 88 4.14 5.14 -9.33
N PHE A 89 3.14 4.87 -10.17
CA PHE A 89 2.62 3.54 -10.46
C PHE A 89 2.82 3.17 -11.93
N SER A 90 3.01 1.88 -12.19
CA SER A 90 2.91 1.28 -13.52
C SER A 90 1.93 0.11 -13.49
N ARG A 91 1.39 -0.27 -14.65
CA ARG A 91 0.39 -1.33 -14.77
C ARG A 91 0.69 -2.22 -15.96
N SER A 92 0.64 -3.53 -15.75
CA SER A 92 0.77 -4.54 -16.80
C SER A 92 -0.49 -5.37 -16.91
N TYR A 93 -0.80 -5.80 -18.13
CA TYR A 93 -1.86 -6.74 -18.45
C TYR A 93 -1.24 -8.02 -19.00
N GLU A 94 -1.77 -9.16 -18.59
CA GLU A 94 -1.45 -10.46 -19.16
C GLU A 94 -2.77 -11.17 -19.45
N ILE A 95 -3.06 -11.40 -20.72
CA ILE A 95 -4.30 -11.98 -21.21
C ILE A 95 -3.98 -13.28 -21.92
N THR A 96 -4.36 -14.39 -21.31
CA THR A 96 -4.17 -15.73 -21.88
C THR A 96 -5.50 -16.42 -22.08
N GLU A 97 -5.55 -17.41 -22.96
CA GLU A 97 -6.68 -18.33 -22.98
C GLU A 97 -6.76 -19.07 -21.64
N ALA A 98 -7.97 -19.23 -21.11
CA ALA A 98 -8.15 -19.98 -19.87
C ALA A 98 -8.02 -21.48 -20.15
N SER A 99 -7.40 -22.21 -19.23
CA SER A 99 -7.28 -23.67 -19.32
C SER A 99 -7.82 -24.35 -18.06
N ASP A 100 -8.27 -25.59 -18.20
CA ASP A 100 -8.62 -26.44 -17.07
C ASP A 100 -7.38 -26.99 -16.33
N ALA A 101 -7.61 -27.79 -15.29
CA ALA A 101 -6.53 -28.43 -14.53
C ALA A 101 -5.68 -29.42 -15.36
N SER A 102 -6.15 -29.83 -16.54
CA SER A 102 -5.45 -30.71 -17.47
C SER A 102 -4.76 -29.93 -18.59
N SER A 103 -4.65 -28.59 -18.49
CA SER A 103 -4.11 -27.70 -19.53
C SER A 103 -4.91 -27.69 -20.84
N THR A 104 -6.17 -28.14 -20.82
CA THR A 104 -7.06 -28.04 -21.98
C THR A 104 -7.64 -26.65 -22.05
N ILE A 105 -7.52 -25.98 -23.19
CA ILE A 105 -8.08 -24.64 -23.41
C ILE A 105 -9.61 -24.70 -23.29
N ILE A 106 -10.15 -23.83 -22.44
CA ILE A 106 -11.58 -23.63 -22.29
C ILE A 106 -12.03 -22.65 -23.37
N PRO A 107 -12.82 -23.10 -24.37
CA PRO A 107 -13.19 -22.24 -25.48
C PRO A 107 -14.01 -21.05 -24.98
N ARG A 108 -13.74 -19.87 -25.55
CA ARG A 108 -14.47 -18.62 -25.26
C ARG A 108 -14.31 -18.16 -23.80
N LEU A 109 -13.18 -18.46 -23.17
CA LEU A 109 -12.85 -17.96 -21.84
C LEU A 109 -11.39 -17.51 -21.82
N LYS A 110 -11.16 -16.26 -21.42
CA LYS A 110 -9.81 -15.70 -21.26
C LYS A 110 -9.54 -15.44 -19.80
N MET A 111 -8.33 -15.75 -19.36
CA MET A 111 -7.79 -15.36 -18.07
C MET A 111 -7.06 -14.04 -18.24
N VAL A 112 -7.40 -13.06 -17.40
CA VAL A 112 -6.82 -11.73 -17.41
C VAL A 112 -6.18 -11.48 -16.06
N THR A 113 -4.87 -11.22 -16.07
CA THR A 113 -4.11 -10.82 -14.91
C THR A 113 -3.71 -9.36 -15.05
N VAL A 114 -4.15 -8.52 -14.13
CA VAL A 114 -3.75 -7.12 -14.05
C VAL A 114 -2.80 -6.99 -12.87
N ARG A 115 -1.59 -6.45 -13.11
CA ARG A 115 -0.61 -6.18 -12.07
C ARG A 115 -0.31 -4.70 -12.02
N VAL A 116 -0.24 -4.14 -10.81
CA VAL A 116 0.18 -2.75 -10.58
C VAL A 116 1.41 -2.76 -9.71
N PHE A 117 2.42 -2.00 -10.12
CA PHE A 117 3.71 -1.91 -9.48
C PHE A 117 3.95 -0.51 -8.95
N TRP A 118 4.65 -0.41 -7.82
CA TRP A 118 5.18 0.85 -7.31
C TRP A 118 6.46 0.65 -6.54
N ARG A 119 7.28 1.70 -6.50
CA ARG A 119 8.60 1.67 -5.87
C ARG A 119 8.51 2.08 -4.41
N ILE A 120 9.13 1.29 -3.53
CA ILE A 120 9.39 1.66 -2.13
C ILE A 120 10.78 2.32 -2.03
N SER A 121 11.72 1.89 -2.86
CA SER A 121 13.04 2.46 -3.05
C SER A 121 13.48 2.29 -4.50
N ASP A 122 14.64 2.82 -4.87
CA ASP A 122 15.18 2.72 -6.24
C ASP A 122 15.43 1.27 -6.69
N THR A 123 15.61 0.34 -5.74
CA THR A 123 15.90 -1.07 -6.03
C THR A 123 14.77 -2.02 -5.64
N HIS A 124 13.77 -1.54 -4.89
CA HIS A 124 12.66 -2.37 -4.43
C HIS A 124 11.33 -1.85 -4.97
N GLU A 125 10.76 -2.67 -5.85
CA GLU A 125 9.42 -2.53 -6.37
C GLU A 125 8.53 -3.59 -5.73
N ILE A 126 7.32 -3.19 -5.37
CA ILE A 126 6.29 -4.13 -4.93
C ILE A 126 5.11 -4.06 -5.89
N ASN A 127 4.35 -5.14 -5.93
CA ASN A 127 3.18 -5.22 -6.79
C ASN A 127 2.01 -5.85 -6.06
N ILE A 128 0.84 -5.56 -6.58
CA ILE A 128 -0.38 -6.32 -6.32
C ILE A 128 -0.98 -6.72 -7.65
N TYR A 129 -1.74 -7.81 -7.64
CA TYR A 129 -2.38 -8.31 -8.83
C TYR A 129 -3.79 -8.81 -8.54
N SER A 130 -4.62 -8.79 -9.57
CA SER A 130 -5.93 -9.43 -9.59
C SER A 130 -6.07 -10.27 -10.85
N VAL A 131 -6.71 -11.42 -10.71
CA VAL A 131 -6.98 -12.35 -11.80
C VAL A 131 -8.49 -12.43 -11.98
N THR A 132 -8.94 -12.32 -13.22
CA THR A 132 -10.35 -12.50 -13.57
C THR A 132 -10.49 -13.35 -14.82
N TYR A 133 -11.66 -13.93 -15.01
CA TYR A 133 -12.00 -14.68 -16.21
C TYR A 133 -13.08 -13.95 -16.97
N ILE A 134 -12.87 -13.74 -18.26
CA ILE A 134 -13.79 -13.02 -19.13
C ILE A 134 -14.25 -13.97 -20.22
N GLY A 135 -15.57 -14.15 -20.30
CA GLY A 135 -16.24 -14.82 -21.40
C GLY A 135 -17.05 -13.83 -22.26
N PRO A 136 -17.57 -14.27 -23.41
CA PRO A 136 -18.47 -13.47 -24.22
C PRO A 136 -19.79 -13.24 -23.49
N LYS A 137 -20.34 -12.03 -23.61
CA LYS A 137 -21.67 -11.70 -23.09
C LYS A 137 -22.71 -12.53 -23.85
N PHE A 138 -23.58 -13.21 -23.11
CA PHE A 138 -24.75 -13.87 -23.69
C PHE A 138 -25.72 -12.77 -24.17
N LYS A 139 -26.12 -12.86 -25.44
CA LYS A 139 -27.20 -12.03 -26.01
C LYS A 139 -28.53 -12.71 -25.77
#